data_AF-A0A1R3UX49-F1
#
_entry.id   AF-A0A1R3UX49-F1
#
_cell.length_a   1.000
_cell.length_b   1.000
_cell.length_c   1.000
_cell.angle_alpha   90.00
_cell.angle_beta   90.00
_cell.angle_gamma   90.00
#
_symmetry.space_group_name_H-M   'P 1'
#
loop_
_entity.id
_entity.type
_entity.pdbx_description
1 polymer ?
#
loop_
_entity_poly.entity_id
_entity_poly.type
_entity_poly.pdbx_seq_one_letter_code
_entity_poly.pdbx_strand_id
1 'polypeptide(L)'
;ENIVDILNRKSTGESHYKASCRFDEDHQVWVPELVVRTHGVDYKYQVSYDFLNSKEYGRIASLSETLDQLLDEGAYVKRGERTQKVETFEQALNWLVKESMRGVSRQRYKGLGEMNP
;
A
#
# COMPACT_ATOMS: atom_id res chain seq x y z
N GLU A 1 -6.38 16.17 -4.67
CA GLU A 1 -7.43 15.12 -4.72
C GLU A 1 -7.70 14.65 -3.29
N ASN A 2 -8.95 14.39 -2.88
CA ASN A 2 -9.24 13.92 -1.52
C ASN A 2 -8.98 12.40 -1.40
N ILE A 3 -8.58 11.91 -0.23
CA ILE A 3 -8.34 10.48 0.01
C ILE A 3 -9.53 9.59 -0.34
N VAL A 4 -10.76 10.06 -0.13
CA VAL A 4 -12.00 9.32 -0.46
C VAL A 4 -12.12 9.10 -1.97
N ASP A 5 -11.78 10.10 -2.78
CA ASP A 5 -11.84 10.02 -4.24
C ASP A 5 -10.80 9.01 -4.75
N ILE A 6 -9.58 9.08 -4.19
CA ILE A 6 -8.48 8.16 -4.53
C ILE A 6 -8.87 6.72 -4.19
N LEU A 7 -9.41 6.48 -2.99
CA LEU A 7 -9.83 5.15 -2.54
C LEU A 7 -10.95 4.58 -3.39
N ASN A 8 -11.99 5.38 -3.70
CA ASN A 8 -13.08 4.94 -4.56
C ASN A 8 -12.61 4.66 -6.00
N ARG A 9 -11.67 5.47 -6.54
CA ARG A 9 -11.09 5.24 -7.88
C ARG A 9 -10.21 3.99 -7.95
N LYS A 10 -9.47 3.68 -6.88
CA LYS A 10 -8.59 2.50 -6.80
C LYS A 10 -9.29 1.22 -6.30
N SER A 11 -10.55 1.32 -5.86
CA SER A 11 -11.31 0.17 -5.40
C SER A 11 -11.51 -0.84 -6.53
N THR A 12 -11.08 -2.08 -6.31
CA THR A 12 -11.21 -3.18 -7.28
C THR A 12 -12.41 -4.09 -7.02
N GLY A 13 -13.19 -3.82 -5.96
CA GLY A 13 -14.38 -4.59 -5.56
C GLY A 13 -15.57 -3.71 -5.19
N GLU A 14 -16.58 -4.28 -4.55
CA GLU A 14 -17.82 -3.58 -4.15
C GLU A 14 -17.67 -2.73 -2.87
N SER A 15 -16.45 -2.28 -2.58
CA SER A 15 -16.18 -1.43 -1.43
C SER A 15 -16.39 0.04 -1.80
N HIS A 16 -17.22 0.73 -1.02
CA HIS A 16 -17.44 2.18 -1.14
C HIS A 16 -16.89 2.91 0.10
N TYR A 17 -16.20 4.02 -0.14
CA TYR A 17 -15.51 4.78 0.90
C TYR A 17 -16.17 6.14 1.11
N LYS A 18 -16.33 6.53 2.37
CA LYS A 18 -16.76 7.86 2.81
C LYS A 18 -15.89 8.32 3.97
N ALA A 19 -15.77 9.63 4.15
CA ALA A 19 -15.13 10.21 5.31
C ALA A 19 -16.17 10.94 6.18
N SER A 20 -15.98 10.84 7.48
CA SER A 20 -16.64 11.63 8.52
C SER A 20 -15.59 12.15 9.49
N CYS A 21 -16.00 13.06 10.38
CA CYS A 21 -15.19 13.46 11.53
C CYS A 21 -15.93 13.06 12.81
N ARG A 22 -15.18 12.64 13.82
CA ARG A 22 -15.71 12.36 15.15
C ARG A 22 -14.94 13.18 16.17
N PHE A 23 -15.63 13.66 17.19
CA PHE A 23 -14.98 14.32 18.33
C PHE A 23 -14.40 13.26 19.28
N ASP A 24 -13.12 13.37 19.58
CA ASP A 24 -12.38 12.62 20.60
C ASP A 24 -12.49 13.41 21.91
N GLU A 25 -13.27 12.88 22.86
CA GLU A 25 -13.55 13.55 24.13
C GLU A 25 -12.33 13.55 25.07
N ASP A 26 -11.49 12.52 25.01
CA ASP A 26 -10.34 12.39 25.91
C ASP A 26 -9.28 13.45 25.57
N HIS A 27 -9.11 13.71 24.27
CA HIS A 27 -8.11 14.66 23.75
C HIS A 27 -8.71 16.02 23.36
N GLN A 28 -10.04 16.17 23.41
CA GLN A 28 -10.78 17.39 23.04
C GLN A 28 -10.47 17.87 21.61
N VAL A 29 -10.36 16.93 20.65
CA VAL A 29 -10.04 17.22 19.24
C VAL A 29 -10.97 16.49 18.28
N TRP A 30 -11.10 17.00 17.06
CA TRP A 30 -11.78 16.27 15.98
C TRP A 30 -10.82 15.34 15.26
N VAL A 31 -11.16 14.06 15.16
CA VAL A 31 -10.38 13.04 14.45
C VAL A 31 -11.10 12.57 13.19
N PRO A 32 -10.36 12.27 12.10
CA PRO A 32 -10.95 11.69 10.90
C PRO A 32 -11.48 10.27 11.16
N GLU A 33 -12.60 9.94 10.55
CA GLU A 33 -13.16 8.59 10.52
C GLU A 33 -13.44 8.17 9.07
N LEU A 34 -12.86 7.04 8.66
CA LEU A 34 -13.11 6.43 7.36
C LEU A 34 -14.22 5.39 7.50
N VAL A 35 -15.30 5.55 6.75
CA VAL A 35 -16.40 4.59 6.66
C VAL A 35 -16.24 3.79 5.38
N VAL A 36 -16.05 2.48 5.52
CA VAL A 36 -15.89 1.53 4.41
C VAL A 36 -17.13 0.64 4.38
N ARG A 37 -17.91 0.74 3.30
CA ARG A 37 -19.05 -0.15 3.07
C ARG A 37 -18.62 -1.29 2.15
N THR A 38 -18.64 -2.52 2.65
CA THR A 38 -18.28 -3.72 1.88
C THR A 38 -19.42 -4.74 1.97
N HIS A 39 -19.94 -5.19 0.83
CA HIS A 39 -21.09 -6.12 0.76
C HIS A 39 -22.29 -5.70 1.65
N GLY A 40 -22.56 -4.40 1.70
CA GLY A 40 -23.66 -3.82 2.48
C GLY A 40 -23.38 -3.59 3.97
N VAL A 41 -22.21 -3.99 4.48
CA VAL A 41 -21.81 -3.79 5.89
C VAL A 41 -20.88 -2.60 6.01
N ASP A 42 -21.17 -1.71 6.96
CA ASP A 42 -20.34 -0.54 7.26
C ASP A 42 -19.30 -0.85 8.34
N TYR A 43 -18.04 -0.61 8.01
CA TYR A 43 -16.90 -0.64 8.93
C TYR A 43 -16.37 0.77 9.12
N LYS A 44 -16.12 1.16 10.38
CA LYS A 44 -15.63 2.49 10.72
C LYS A 44 -14.21 2.39 11.26
N TYR A 45 -13.29 3.15 10.67
CA TYR A 45 -11.89 3.20 11.06
C TYR A 45 -11.55 4.62 11.46
N GLN A 46 -11.19 4.81 12.72
CA GLN A 46 -10.79 6.11 13.24
C GLN A 46 -9.30 6.30 13.09
N VAL A 47 -8.92 7.45 12.56
CA VAL A 47 -7.54 7.93 12.58
C VAL A 47 -7.37 8.67 13.90
N SER A 48 -7.25 7.92 14.99
CA SER A 48 -7.28 8.46 16.35
C SER A 48 -6.09 9.36 16.65
N TYR A 49 -6.23 10.19 17.68
CA TYR A 49 -5.15 11.04 18.17
C TYR A 49 -3.90 10.20 18.54
N ASP A 50 -4.08 9.12 19.29
CA ASP A 50 -2.99 8.23 19.68
C ASP A 50 -2.31 7.57 18.48
N PHE A 51 -3.09 7.17 17.47
CA PHE A 51 -2.53 6.56 16.27
C PHE A 51 -1.65 7.56 15.51
N LEU A 52 -2.10 8.79 15.32
CA LEU A 52 -1.31 9.84 14.66
C LEU A 52 -0.03 10.19 15.42
N ASN A 53 -0.04 10.08 16.75
CA ASN A 53 1.12 10.32 17.61
C ASN A 53 1.95 9.05 17.87
N SER A 54 1.56 7.90 17.31
CA SER A 54 2.26 6.64 17.50
C SER A 54 3.59 6.59 16.74
N LYS A 55 4.52 5.74 17.21
CA LYS A 55 5.77 5.48 16.51
C LYS A 55 5.53 4.76 15.18
N GLU A 56 4.49 3.95 15.13
CA GLU A 56 4.07 3.20 13.96
C GLU A 56 3.66 4.14 12.82
N TYR A 57 2.78 5.11 13.11
CA TYR A 57 2.41 6.12 12.11
C TYR A 57 3.60 7.00 11.72
N GLY A 58 4.43 7.40 12.69
CA GLY A 58 5.67 8.15 12.40
C GLY A 58 6.60 7.44 11.42
N ARG A 59 6.72 6.10 11.50
CA ARG A 59 7.48 5.30 10.52
C ARG A 59 6.84 5.30 9.14
N ILE A 60 5.51 5.23 9.06
CA ILE A 60 4.78 5.29 7.79
C ILE A 60 4.98 6.66 7.13
N ALA A 61 4.83 7.74 7.89
CA ALA A 61 4.99 9.11 7.40
C ALA A 61 6.41 9.36 6.88
N SER A 62 7.43 9.00 7.66
CA SER A 62 8.84 9.16 7.25
C SER A 62 9.19 8.35 5.98
N LEU A 63 8.64 7.14 5.85
CA LEU A 63 8.81 6.36 4.63
C LEU A 63 8.12 7.03 3.44
N SER A 64 6.90 7.55 3.62
CA SER A 64 6.16 8.27 2.57
C SER A 64 6.96 9.46 2.06
N GLU A 65 7.49 10.30 2.95
CA GLU A 65 8.32 11.46 2.58
C GLU A 65 9.56 11.05 1.78
N THR A 66 10.20 9.95 2.19
CA THR A 66 11.37 9.42 1.48
C THR A 66 11.00 8.95 0.08
N LEU A 67 9.86 8.29 -0.08
CA LEU A 67 9.40 7.76 -1.37
C LEU A 67 8.89 8.86 -2.31
N ASP A 68 8.20 9.86 -1.79
CA ASP A 68 7.64 10.98 -2.58
C ASP A 68 8.74 11.82 -3.23
N GLN A 69 9.93 11.90 -2.62
CA GLN A 69 11.08 12.63 -3.15
C GLN A 69 12.06 11.76 -3.95
N LEU A 70 11.80 10.46 -4.07
CA LEU A 70 12.79 9.52 -4.61
C LEU A 70 12.87 9.51 -6.14
N LEU A 71 11.75 9.78 -6.82
CA LEU A 71 11.64 9.64 -8.27
C LEU A 71 11.31 10.98 -8.93
N ASP A 72 12.15 11.35 -9.89
CA ASP A 72 11.93 12.49 -10.77
C ASP A 72 11.28 12.08 -12.10
N GLU A 73 10.83 13.07 -12.87
CA GLU A 73 10.32 12.86 -14.22
C GLU A 73 11.38 12.17 -15.10
N GLY A 74 10.96 11.11 -15.80
CA GLY A 74 11.86 10.31 -16.63
C GLY A 74 12.64 9.24 -15.87
N ALA A 75 12.35 9.00 -14.59
CA ALA A 75 12.91 7.90 -13.82
C ALA A 75 12.77 6.55 -14.54
N TYR A 76 13.79 5.72 -14.38
CA TYR A 76 13.81 4.37 -14.92
C TYR A 76 14.48 3.40 -13.95
N VAL A 77 14.10 2.13 -14.07
CA VAL A 77 14.72 1.01 -13.36
C VAL A 77 15.47 0.13 -14.36
N LYS A 78 16.67 -0.33 -14.00
CA LYS A 78 17.53 -1.15 -14.86
C LYS A 78 18.03 -2.38 -14.12
N ARG A 79 18.04 -3.53 -14.81
CA ARG A 79 18.62 -4.79 -14.32
C ARG A 79 19.34 -5.50 -15.47
N GLY A 80 20.66 -5.58 -15.37
CA GLY A 80 21.50 -6.05 -16.48
C GLY A 80 21.26 -5.18 -17.71
N GLU A 81 20.98 -5.80 -18.86
CA GLU A 81 20.73 -5.11 -20.13
C GLU A 81 19.29 -4.55 -20.26
N ARG A 82 18.37 -4.92 -19.36
CA ARG A 82 16.96 -4.51 -19.46
C ARG A 82 16.69 -3.25 -18.65
N THR A 83 15.86 -2.38 -19.20
CA THR A 83 15.47 -1.10 -18.59
C THR A 83 13.97 -0.86 -18.79
N GLN A 84 13.32 -0.21 -17.82
CA GLN A 84 11.93 0.23 -17.91
C GLN A 84 11.74 1.60 -17.26
N LYS A 85 11.03 2.50 -17.94
CA LYS A 85 10.57 3.77 -17.35
C LYS A 85 9.50 3.49 -16.29
N VAL A 86 9.54 4.24 -15.19
CA VAL A 86 8.65 4.07 -14.05
C VAL A 86 8.19 5.41 -13.51
N GLU A 87 6.96 5.45 -13.01
CA GLU A 87 6.34 6.63 -12.41
C GLU A 87 6.26 6.52 -10.89
N THR A 88 6.33 5.30 -10.34
CA THR A 88 6.27 5.06 -8.89
C THR A 88 7.32 4.06 -8.44
N PHE A 89 7.73 4.17 -7.17
CA PHE A 89 8.69 3.24 -6.57
C PHE A 89 8.14 1.82 -6.53
N GLU A 90 6.83 1.67 -6.26
CA GLU A 90 6.13 0.38 -6.32
C GLU A 90 6.29 -0.29 -7.69
N GLN A 91 6.12 0.47 -8.78
CA GLN A 91 6.28 -0.04 -10.14
C GLN A 91 7.71 -0.53 -10.38
N ALA A 92 8.71 0.23 -9.92
CA ALA A 92 10.13 -0.15 -10.03
C ALA A 92 10.43 -1.45 -9.28
N LEU A 93 9.95 -1.55 -8.03
CA LEU A 93 10.15 -2.72 -7.19
C LEU A 93 9.47 -3.97 -7.78
N ASN A 94 8.21 -3.85 -8.19
CA ASN A 94 7.46 -4.94 -8.83
C ASN A 94 8.15 -5.40 -10.12
N TRP A 95 8.71 -4.47 -10.91
CA TRP A 95 9.48 -4.80 -12.09
C TRP A 95 10.76 -5.57 -11.76
N LEU A 96 11.52 -5.13 -10.74
CA LEU A 96 12.75 -5.81 -10.31
C LEU A 96 12.49 -7.24 -9.81
N VAL A 97 11.41 -7.44 -9.04
CA VAL A 97 10.98 -8.77 -8.58
C VAL A 97 10.57 -9.63 -9.78
N LYS A 98 9.83 -9.09 -10.73
CA LYS A 98 9.45 -9.85 -11.94
C LYS A 98 10.66 -10.25 -12.77
N GLU A 99 11.61 -9.35 -12.99
CA GLU A 99 12.85 -9.68 -13.69
C GLU A 99 13.73 -10.65 -12.89
N SER A 100 13.65 -10.66 -11.56
CA SER A 100 14.40 -11.62 -10.72
C SER A 100 13.96 -13.05 -10.89
N MET A 101 12.67 -13.23 -11.15
CA MET A 101 12.05 -14.53 -11.30
C MET A 101 12.12 -15.10 -12.73
N ARG A 102 12.54 -14.29 -13.71
CA ARG A 102 12.65 -14.74 -15.10
C ARG A 102 13.71 -15.84 -15.23
N GLY A 103 13.29 -17.01 -15.73
CA GLY A 103 14.17 -18.16 -15.93
C GLY A 103 14.42 -18.99 -14.66
N VAL A 104 13.79 -18.65 -13.53
CA VAL A 104 13.88 -19.43 -12.29
C VAL A 104 12.68 -20.36 -12.17
N SER A 105 12.91 -21.67 -12.10
CA SER A 105 11.88 -22.63 -11.70
C SER A 105 11.79 -22.67 -10.18
N ARG A 106 10.56 -22.74 -9.65
CA ARG A 106 10.31 -22.90 -8.21
C ARG A 106 9.55 -24.19 -7.97
N GLN A 107 10.17 -25.12 -7.27
CA GLN A 107 9.50 -26.34 -6.80
C GLN A 107 9.32 -26.24 -5.28
N ARG A 108 8.08 -26.42 -4.82
CA ARG A 108 7.75 -26.45 -3.40
C ARG A 108 7.41 -27.89 -3.03
N TYR A 109 8.34 -28.58 -2.39
CA TYR A 109 8.13 -29.96 -2.00
C TYR A 109 7.11 -30.07 -0.86
N LYS A 110 6.11 -30.93 -1.04
CA LYS A 110 4.99 -31.11 -0.09
C LYS A 110 4.86 -32.51 0.49
N GLY A 111 5.58 -33.49 -0.04
CA GLY A 111 5.61 -34.86 0.45
C GLY A 111 6.96 -35.55 0.21
N LEU A 112 7.13 -36.70 0.87
CA LEU A 112 8.38 -37.47 0.88
C LEU A 112 8.68 -38.19 -0.45
N GLY A 113 7.70 -38.31 -1.36
CA GLY A 113 7.85 -39.01 -2.65
C GLY A 113 8.06 -38.09 -3.87
N GLU A 114 8.32 -36.80 -3.67
CA GLU A 114 8.40 -35.82 -4.76
C GLU A 114 9.84 -35.62 -5.29
N MET A 115 10.82 -36.32 -4.73
CA MET A 115 12.23 -36.27 -5.14
C MET A 115 12.68 -37.63 -5.66
N ASN A 116 13.57 -37.65 -6.66
CA ASN A 116 14.20 -38.89 -7.13
C ASN A 116 15.03 -39.50 -5.99
N PRO A 117 14.98 -40.84 -5.79
CA PRO A 117 15.82 -41.54 -4.83
C PRO A 117 17.31 -41.54 -5.21
#